data_AF-A0A7S3CK66-F1
#
_entry.id   AF-A0A7S3CK66-F1
#
_cell.length_a   1.000
_cell.length_b   1.000
_cell.length_c   1.000
_cell.angle_alpha   90.00
_cell.angle_beta   90.00
_cell.angle_gamma   90.00
#
_symmetry.space_group_name_H-M   'P 1'
#
loop_
_entity.id
_entity.type
_entity.pdbx_description
1 polymer ?
#
loop_
_entity_poly.entity_id
_entity_poly.type
_entity_poly.pdbx_seq_one_letter_code
_entity_poly.pdbx_strand_id
1 'polypeptide(L)'
;MNYNRDMKVELFKAEAADDAEKTLIASFEIDDLQSQYEKEKTQQEKDAKKAKKKKDKKDKKGDNSTEAEAPKEELKEEEEAAVEKLAPPKLRLVVELTRSGLVTVTKATIGNRENKPQFLNVKTLRRPEQLTEEQIKQAKQRFKWYKKRDEEKIKTDIAKNDFETMIYKMKDWLREEDNEPFVLEQEREAQIELMNEFEDWLYDEGDNAPFTVYEEKQKNITKQFDAYAKRKDSFDKRPEQIEKVKASLQKMGTKIGAWNESKPWITEEETKDLLEKVAEFQAWFDNSLEEQDKLAKHEDPVYKHGESVKKIKAIDKLFQKLNNKKKPAPPKEEKKPEEEQPASEDAEKQEEQKAESGSENPSAEGEQSQQSEQSQQSEEPSQQQQEDSKKEEEQTSEDL
;
A
#
# COMPACT_ATOMS: atom_id res chain seq x y z
N MET A 1 39.82 35.96 -11.66
CA MET A 1 38.79 35.31 -12.50
C MET A 1 38.29 36.32 -13.51
N ASN A 2 38.14 35.92 -14.77
CA ASN A 2 37.59 36.79 -15.81
C ASN A 2 36.07 36.60 -15.82
N TYR A 3 35.33 37.63 -15.42
CA TYR A 3 33.87 37.59 -15.35
C TYR A 3 33.19 38.04 -16.65
N ASN A 4 33.95 38.36 -17.70
CA ASN A 4 33.44 38.88 -18.98
C ASN A 4 33.10 37.78 -20.01
N ARG A 5 33.08 36.52 -19.58
CA ARG A 5 32.75 35.34 -20.41
C ARG A 5 32.09 34.28 -19.54
N ASP A 6 31.38 33.36 -20.18
CA ASP A 6 30.92 32.13 -19.54
C ASP A 6 32.12 31.34 -19.01
N MET A 7 31.94 30.71 -17.85
CA MET A 7 33.04 30.06 -17.14
C MET A 7 32.88 28.55 -17.15
N LYS A 8 33.88 27.86 -17.70
CA LYS A 8 33.99 26.41 -17.63
C LYS A 8 34.65 25.99 -16.31
N VAL A 9 33.97 25.15 -15.54
CA VAL A 9 34.48 24.55 -14.30
C VAL A 9 34.74 23.08 -14.55
N GLU A 10 35.97 22.64 -14.38
CA GLU A 10 36.38 21.24 -14.52
C GLU A 10 36.85 20.73 -13.16
N LEU A 11 36.33 19.57 -12.75
CA LEU A 11 36.66 18.93 -11.48
C LEU A 11 37.43 17.65 -11.75
N PHE A 12 38.58 17.53 -11.13
CA PHE A 12 39.51 16.41 -11.30
C PHE A 12 39.64 15.60 -10.01
N LYS A 13 39.80 14.29 -10.13
CA LYS A 13 40.23 13.41 -9.05
C LYS A 13 41.75 13.33 -9.09
N ALA A 14 42.41 13.56 -7.96
CA ALA A 14 43.82 13.23 -7.79
C ALA A 14 43.92 11.74 -7.40
N GLU A 15 44.68 10.95 -8.16
CA GLU A 15 44.83 9.51 -7.90
C GLU A 15 46.09 9.16 -7.08
N ALA A 16 47.03 10.11 -6.92
CA ALA A 16 48.20 9.98 -6.05
C ALA A 16 48.55 11.31 -5.36
N ALA A 17 49.34 11.24 -4.27
CA ALA A 17 49.78 12.41 -3.50
C ALA A 17 50.71 13.37 -4.27
N ASP A 18 51.33 12.91 -5.35
CA ASP A 18 52.33 13.65 -6.12
C ASP A 18 51.78 14.36 -7.37
N ASP A 19 50.47 14.60 -7.44
CA ASP A 19 49.81 15.50 -8.42
C ASP A 19 49.99 15.13 -9.92
N ALA A 20 50.62 13.98 -10.22
CA ALA A 20 51.08 13.61 -11.56
C ALA A 20 49.98 13.03 -12.47
N GLU A 21 48.93 12.42 -11.91
CA GLU A 21 47.81 11.84 -12.66
C GLU A 21 46.47 12.36 -12.12
N LYS A 22 45.75 13.11 -12.97
CA LYS A 22 44.46 13.74 -12.67
C LYS A 22 43.39 13.24 -13.64
N THR A 23 42.34 12.61 -13.14
CA THR A 23 41.22 12.12 -13.96
C THR A 23 40.05 13.11 -13.93
N LEU A 24 39.55 13.54 -15.10
CA LEU A 24 38.43 14.48 -15.20
C LEU A 24 37.13 13.79 -14.77
N ILE A 25 36.55 14.27 -13.67
CA ILE A 25 35.31 13.71 -13.11
C ILE A 25 34.09 14.37 -13.73
N ALA A 26 34.08 15.71 -13.78
CA ALA A 26 32.92 16.46 -14.23
C ALA A 26 33.32 17.82 -14.82
N SER A 27 32.53 18.28 -15.78
CA SER A 27 32.68 19.59 -16.38
C SER A 27 31.33 20.32 -16.34
N PHE A 28 31.36 21.61 -16.01
CA PHE A 28 30.20 22.46 -15.92
C PHE A 28 30.48 23.77 -16.65
N GLU A 29 29.43 24.35 -17.21
CA GLU A 29 29.44 25.68 -17.80
C GLU A 29 28.55 26.58 -16.96
N ILE A 30 29.08 27.73 -16.56
CA ILE A 30 28.36 28.75 -15.82
C ILE A 30 28.08 29.89 -16.78
N ASP A 31 26.81 30.02 -17.14
CA ASP A 31 26.32 31.00 -18.10
C ASP A 31 25.93 32.31 -17.41
N ASP A 32 25.84 33.38 -18.19
CA ASP A 32 25.31 34.69 -17.78
C ASP A 32 26.15 35.35 -16.66
N LEU A 33 27.40 34.91 -16.49
CA LEU A 33 28.29 35.35 -15.41
C LEU A 33 28.54 36.87 -15.46
N GLN A 34 28.71 37.43 -16.66
CA GLN A 34 29.00 38.85 -16.86
C GLN A 34 27.80 39.74 -16.47
N SER A 35 26.60 39.42 -16.98
CA SER A 35 25.41 40.21 -16.69
C SER A 35 25.11 40.22 -15.20
N GLN A 36 25.26 39.06 -14.54
CA GLN A 36 24.98 38.91 -13.12
C GLN A 36 26.05 39.60 -12.27
N TYR A 37 27.32 39.57 -12.69
CA TYR A 37 28.40 40.35 -12.06
C TYR A 37 28.18 41.87 -12.15
N GLU A 38 27.81 42.38 -13.32
CA GLU A 38 27.51 43.80 -13.53
C GLU A 38 26.29 44.25 -12.74
N LYS A 39 25.21 43.45 -12.73
CA LYS A 39 24.00 43.71 -11.93
C LYS A 39 24.32 43.80 -10.44
N GLU A 40 25.11 42.86 -9.92
CA GLU A 40 25.52 42.84 -8.52
C GLU A 40 26.42 44.04 -8.18
N LYS A 41 27.34 44.42 -9.09
CA LYS A 41 28.18 45.62 -8.92
C LYS A 41 27.32 46.90 -8.86
N THR A 42 26.43 47.10 -9.83
CA THR A 42 25.50 48.25 -9.83
C THR A 42 24.58 48.25 -8.60
N GLN A 43 24.17 47.08 -8.12
CA GLN A 43 23.34 46.98 -6.92
C GLN A 43 24.13 47.34 -5.65
N GLN A 44 25.40 46.93 -5.55
CA GLN A 44 26.29 47.33 -4.46
C GLN A 44 26.50 48.85 -4.42
N GLU A 45 26.70 49.47 -5.58
CA GLU A 45 26.81 50.94 -5.71
C GLU A 45 25.53 51.64 -5.25
N LYS A 46 24.35 51.15 -5.68
CA LYS A 46 23.04 51.69 -5.27
C LYS A 46 22.82 51.56 -3.76
N ASP A 47 23.22 50.44 -3.17
CA ASP A 47 23.05 50.20 -1.74
C ASP A 47 24.04 51.01 -0.89
N ALA A 48 25.28 51.22 -1.37
CA ALA A 48 26.25 52.10 -0.74
C ALA A 48 25.76 53.56 -0.71
N LYS A 49 25.23 54.06 -1.83
CA LYS A 49 24.60 55.39 -1.91
C LYS A 49 23.39 55.52 -0.97
N LYS A 50 22.52 54.50 -0.91
CA LYS A 50 21.39 54.47 0.04
C LYS A 50 21.84 54.41 1.50
N ALA A 51 22.93 53.72 1.82
CA ALA A 51 23.49 53.66 3.16
C ALA A 51 24.09 55.00 3.60
N LYS A 52 24.85 55.68 2.72
CA LYS A 52 25.37 57.04 2.95
C LYS A 52 24.22 58.02 3.21
N LYS A 53 23.21 58.04 2.34
CA LYS A 53 22.00 58.87 2.49
C LYS A 53 21.18 58.58 3.77
N LYS A 54 21.15 57.33 4.26
CA LYS A 54 20.53 56.99 5.54
C LYS A 54 21.37 57.44 6.74
N LYS A 55 22.69 57.41 6.63
CA LYS A 55 23.63 57.90 7.65
C LYS A 55 23.52 59.42 7.78
N ASP A 56 23.58 60.16 6.66
CA ASP A 56 23.41 61.62 6.63
C ASP A 56 22.04 62.08 7.16
N LYS A 57 20.98 61.29 6.91
CA LYS A 57 19.63 61.57 7.43
C LYS A 57 19.48 61.22 8.91
N LYS A 58 20.31 60.31 9.45
CA LYS A 58 20.36 59.99 10.88
C LYS A 58 21.16 61.07 11.63
N ASP A 59 22.23 61.57 11.04
CA ASP A 59 23.04 62.66 11.58
C ASP A 59 22.24 63.99 11.57
N LYS A 60 21.43 64.27 10.52
CA LYS A 60 20.47 65.40 10.52
C LYS A 60 19.29 65.30 11.48
N LYS A 61 19.05 64.16 12.12
CA LYS A 61 17.97 64.00 13.13
C LYS A 61 18.48 64.09 14.57
N GLY A 62 19.80 64.21 14.75
CA GLY A 62 20.46 64.40 16.05
C GLY A 62 20.82 65.85 16.36
N ASP A 63 20.67 66.78 15.42
CA ASP A 63 21.02 68.18 15.62
C ASP A 63 19.87 69.10 15.19
N ASN A 64 19.32 69.80 16.18
CA ASN A 64 18.26 70.79 16.02
C ASN A 64 18.83 72.16 16.38
N SER A 65 19.43 72.86 15.41
CA SER A 65 19.34 74.33 15.27
C SER A 65 20.06 74.82 14.01
N THR A 66 19.35 75.65 13.23
CA THR A 66 19.82 76.73 12.33
C THR A 66 20.79 76.42 11.17
N GLU A 67 20.19 76.36 9.98
CA GLU A 67 20.54 77.10 8.75
C GLU A 67 22.03 77.30 8.38
N ALA A 68 22.50 76.48 7.43
CA ALA A 68 23.41 76.90 6.36
C ALA A 68 23.39 75.87 5.22
N GLU A 69 23.05 76.30 4.00
CA GLU A 69 23.31 75.55 2.77
C GLU A 69 24.83 75.41 2.56
N ALA A 70 25.31 74.17 2.42
CA ALA A 70 26.64 73.84 1.93
C ALA A 70 26.51 73.06 0.60
N PRO A 71 27.47 73.20 -0.34
CA PRO A 71 27.24 73.01 -1.77
C PRO A 71 27.13 71.54 -2.20
N LYS A 72 26.31 71.32 -3.23
CA LYS A 72 25.91 70.03 -3.79
C LYS A 72 27.03 69.28 -4.55
N GLU A 73 28.22 69.85 -4.70
CA GLU A 73 29.33 69.31 -5.51
C GLU A 73 30.32 68.45 -4.70
N GLU A 74 30.68 68.84 -3.46
CA GLU A 74 31.60 68.03 -2.62
C GLU A 74 31.00 66.67 -2.21
N LEU A 75 29.68 66.60 -2.06
CA LEU A 75 28.97 65.34 -1.76
C LEU A 75 28.97 64.34 -2.94
N LYS A 76 29.11 64.83 -4.18
CA LYS A 76 29.20 63.98 -5.38
C LYS A 76 30.59 63.39 -5.55
N GLU A 77 31.64 64.17 -5.31
CA GLU A 77 33.03 63.69 -5.41
C GLU A 77 33.34 62.65 -4.32
N GLU A 78 32.83 62.81 -3.09
CA GLU A 78 32.94 61.76 -2.08
C GLU A 78 32.02 60.55 -2.34
N GLU A 79 30.90 60.71 -3.06
CA GLU A 79 30.07 59.57 -3.51
C GLU A 79 30.80 58.76 -4.59
N GLU A 80 31.54 59.39 -5.50
CA GLU A 80 32.35 58.72 -6.52
C GLU A 80 33.60 58.06 -5.91
N ALA A 81 34.31 58.72 -5.00
CA ALA A 81 35.47 58.15 -4.31
C ALA A 81 35.12 56.97 -3.37
N ALA A 82 33.89 56.91 -2.85
CA ALA A 82 33.40 55.78 -2.06
C ALA A 82 32.94 54.60 -2.93
N VAL A 83 32.51 54.86 -4.16
CA VAL A 83 32.16 53.82 -5.15
C VAL A 83 33.40 53.10 -5.67
N GLU A 84 34.55 53.79 -5.79
CA GLU A 84 35.82 53.20 -6.22
C GLU A 84 36.43 52.20 -5.20
N LYS A 85 36.02 52.25 -3.93
CA LYS A 85 36.56 51.39 -2.85
C LYS A 85 35.68 50.18 -2.50
N LEU A 86 34.65 49.87 -3.29
CA LEU A 86 33.81 48.70 -3.04
C LEU A 86 34.52 47.41 -3.50
N ALA A 87 34.61 46.43 -2.59
CA ALA A 87 35.21 45.13 -2.91
C ALA A 87 34.45 44.46 -4.07
N PRO A 88 35.14 43.87 -5.06
CA PRO A 88 34.49 43.25 -6.21
C PRO A 88 33.60 42.06 -5.79
N PRO A 89 32.47 41.80 -6.48
CA PRO A 89 31.62 40.64 -6.19
C PRO A 89 32.39 39.32 -6.29
N LYS A 90 32.16 38.40 -5.35
CA LYS A 90 32.79 37.07 -5.31
C LYS A 90 31.85 35.99 -5.86
N LEU A 91 32.40 35.08 -6.66
CA LEU A 91 31.74 33.85 -7.07
C LEU A 91 31.87 32.78 -5.96
N ARG A 92 30.76 32.12 -5.61
CA ARG A 92 30.72 30.98 -4.70
C ARG A 92 30.07 29.79 -5.41
N LEU A 93 30.73 28.63 -5.35
CA LEU A 93 30.23 27.37 -5.90
C LEU A 93 30.07 26.36 -4.77
N VAL A 94 28.90 25.73 -4.71
CA VAL A 94 28.63 24.58 -3.84
C VAL A 94 28.58 23.34 -4.71
N VAL A 95 29.53 22.46 -4.48
CA VAL A 95 29.68 21.19 -5.19
C VAL A 95 29.31 20.07 -4.23
N GLU A 96 28.42 19.19 -4.68
CA GLU A 96 28.03 17.98 -3.95
C GLU A 96 28.59 16.75 -4.66
N LEU A 97 29.17 15.85 -3.87
CA LEU A 97 29.63 14.55 -4.31
C LEU A 97 28.73 13.48 -3.67
N THR A 98 28.03 12.74 -4.51
CA THR A 98 27.14 11.66 -4.07
C THR A 98 27.89 10.35 -3.87
N ARG A 99 27.32 9.41 -3.10
CA ARG A 99 27.90 8.06 -2.87
C ARG A 99 28.08 7.26 -4.16
N SER A 100 27.33 7.56 -5.21
CA SER A 100 27.49 6.94 -6.54
C SER A 100 28.65 7.54 -7.36
N GLY A 101 29.42 8.47 -6.78
CA GLY A 101 30.53 9.15 -7.46
C GLY A 101 30.09 10.25 -8.44
N LEU A 102 28.78 10.57 -8.49
CA LEU A 102 28.29 11.68 -9.30
C LEU A 102 28.57 13.01 -8.59
N VAL A 103 29.25 13.90 -9.31
CA VAL A 103 29.52 15.27 -8.87
C VAL A 103 28.52 16.21 -9.51
N THR A 104 27.90 17.07 -8.71
CA THR A 104 26.95 18.08 -9.19
C THR A 104 27.21 19.42 -8.53
N VAL A 105 27.15 20.50 -9.30
CA VAL A 105 27.13 21.86 -8.73
C VAL A 105 25.69 22.18 -8.35
N THR A 106 25.39 22.24 -7.05
CA THR A 106 24.03 22.46 -6.55
C THR A 106 23.67 23.93 -6.42
N LYS A 107 24.67 24.79 -6.17
CA LYS A 107 24.49 26.25 -6.13
C LYS A 107 25.71 26.95 -6.73
N ALA A 108 25.47 27.85 -7.67
CA ALA A 108 26.45 28.84 -8.10
C ALA A 108 25.87 30.22 -7.82
N THR A 109 26.60 31.05 -7.08
CA THR A 109 26.14 32.39 -6.70
C THR A 109 27.21 33.44 -6.84
N ILE A 110 26.80 34.67 -7.14
CA ILE A 110 27.68 35.82 -7.23
C ILE A 110 27.20 36.90 -6.26
N GLY A 111 28.14 37.44 -5.47
CA GLY A 111 27.86 38.50 -4.51
C GLY A 111 28.71 38.44 -3.24
N ASN A 112 28.79 39.58 -2.56
CA ASN A 112 29.57 39.72 -1.32
C ASN A 112 28.72 39.56 -0.05
N ARG A 113 27.39 39.51 -0.19
CA ARG A 113 26.45 39.39 0.92
C ARG A 113 25.90 37.98 1.02
N GLU A 114 26.04 37.37 2.19
CA GLU A 114 25.57 36.00 2.43
C GLU A 114 24.04 35.88 2.42
N ASN A 115 23.33 36.97 2.75
CA ASN A 115 21.87 36.97 2.89
C ASN A 115 21.08 37.32 1.61
N LYS A 116 21.74 37.72 0.51
CA LYS A 116 21.10 38.00 -0.80
C LYS A 116 22.02 37.66 -1.98
N PRO A 117 22.38 36.38 -2.18
CA PRO A 117 23.18 35.98 -3.32
C PRO A 117 22.36 36.00 -4.62
N GLN A 118 23.01 36.33 -5.73
CA GLN A 118 22.42 36.24 -7.07
C GLN A 118 22.82 34.88 -7.68
N PHE A 119 21.84 34.05 -8.06
CA PHE A 119 22.08 32.70 -8.57
C PHE A 119 22.46 32.70 -10.04
N LEU A 120 23.43 31.86 -10.39
CA LEU A 120 23.89 31.65 -11.76
C LEU A 120 23.31 30.35 -12.32
N ASN A 121 23.12 30.30 -13.63
CA ASN A 121 22.73 29.07 -14.31
C ASN A 121 23.97 28.18 -14.47
N VAL A 122 23.84 26.90 -14.12
CA VAL A 122 24.92 25.92 -14.25
C VAL A 122 24.46 24.79 -15.16
N LYS A 123 25.09 24.66 -16.32
CA LYS A 123 24.89 23.54 -17.23
C LYS A 123 25.95 22.48 -16.96
N THR A 124 25.52 21.24 -16.79
CA THR A 124 26.47 20.12 -16.74
C THR A 124 26.87 19.76 -18.16
N LEU A 125 28.17 19.86 -18.47
CA LEU A 125 28.70 19.46 -19.76
C LEU A 125 28.89 17.94 -19.77
N ARG A 126 28.34 17.29 -20.80
CA ARG A 126 28.51 15.84 -20.98
C ARG A 126 29.94 15.53 -21.41
N ARG A 127 30.46 14.45 -20.86
CA ARG A 127 31.75 13.90 -21.30
C ARG A 127 31.58 13.23 -22.67
N PRO A 128 32.62 13.23 -23.53
CA PRO A 128 32.54 12.60 -24.85
C PRO A 128 32.29 11.08 -24.77
N GLU A 129 32.64 10.42 -23.66
CA GLU A 129 32.37 9.00 -23.42
C GLU A 129 30.91 8.72 -22.98
N GLN A 130 30.13 9.76 -22.65
CA GLN A 130 28.73 9.61 -22.27
C GLN A 130 27.82 9.55 -23.50
N LEU A 131 26.78 8.72 -23.42
CA LEU A 131 25.74 8.67 -24.44
C LEU A 131 25.11 10.06 -24.65
N THR A 132 24.92 10.43 -25.91
CA THR A 132 24.16 11.61 -26.32
C THR A 132 22.70 11.51 -25.86
N GLU A 133 21.97 12.64 -25.84
CA GLU A 133 20.55 12.64 -25.49
C GLU A 133 19.71 11.72 -26.37
N GLU A 134 20.02 11.72 -27.66
CA GLU A 134 19.37 10.87 -28.66
C GLU A 134 19.66 9.40 -28.40
N GLN A 135 20.92 9.04 -28.12
CA GLN A 135 21.30 7.67 -27.77
C GLN A 135 20.64 7.21 -26.47
N ILE A 136 20.54 8.05 -25.44
CA ILE A 136 19.81 7.72 -24.20
C ILE A 136 18.33 7.52 -24.49
N LYS A 137 17.71 8.36 -25.33
CA LYS A 137 16.31 8.23 -25.71
C LYS A 137 16.06 6.92 -26.47
N GLN A 138 16.91 6.58 -27.43
CA GLN A 138 16.86 5.31 -28.17
C GLN A 138 17.06 4.11 -27.22
N ALA A 139 18.04 4.17 -26.32
CA ALA A 139 18.28 3.13 -25.33
C ALA A 139 17.05 2.92 -24.41
N LYS A 140 16.43 4.01 -23.93
CA LYS A 140 15.19 3.95 -23.15
C LYS A 140 14.02 3.34 -23.92
N GLN A 141 13.86 3.68 -25.20
CA GLN A 141 12.83 3.08 -26.06
C GLN A 141 13.07 1.58 -26.26
N ARG A 142 14.31 1.19 -26.55
CA ARG A 142 14.70 -0.21 -26.68
C ARG A 142 14.49 -0.99 -25.37
N PHE A 143 14.82 -0.40 -24.23
CA PHE A 143 14.56 -1.00 -22.91
C PHE A 143 13.05 -1.19 -22.65
N LYS A 144 12.22 -0.20 -22.98
CA LYS A 144 10.76 -0.34 -22.88
C LYS A 144 10.23 -1.46 -23.77
N TRP A 145 10.78 -1.60 -24.98
CA TRP A 145 10.41 -2.68 -25.90
C TRP A 145 10.75 -4.05 -25.33
N TYR A 146 11.98 -4.25 -24.82
CA TYR A 146 12.38 -5.50 -24.17
C TYR A 146 11.51 -5.81 -22.96
N LYS A 147 11.28 -4.82 -22.09
CA LYS A 147 10.43 -4.99 -20.91
C LYS A 147 9.02 -5.44 -21.30
N LYS A 148 8.41 -4.80 -22.30
CA LYS A 148 7.08 -5.20 -22.78
C LYS A 148 7.07 -6.62 -23.34
N ARG A 149 8.06 -6.96 -24.18
CA ARG A 149 8.21 -8.31 -24.75
C ARG A 149 8.34 -9.36 -23.65
N ASP A 150 9.18 -9.11 -22.65
CA ASP A 150 9.42 -10.05 -21.55
C ASP A 150 8.17 -10.18 -20.67
N GLU A 151 7.44 -9.09 -20.41
CA GLU A 151 6.14 -9.12 -19.71
C GLU A 151 5.08 -9.92 -20.49
N GLU A 152 5.01 -9.75 -21.81
CA GLU A 152 4.08 -10.52 -22.67
C GLU A 152 4.43 -12.01 -22.70
N LYS A 153 5.72 -12.34 -22.77
CA LYS A 153 6.18 -13.72 -22.68
C LYS A 153 5.80 -14.35 -21.35
N ILE A 154 6.13 -13.69 -20.23
CA ILE A 154 5.79 -14.20 -18.88
C ILE A 154 4.28 -14.40 -18.74
N LYS A 155 3.46 -13.47 -19.21
CA LYS A 155 1.98 -13.61 -19.17
C LYS A 155 1.50 -14.81 -19.99
N THR A 156 2.10 -15.03 -21.16
CA THR A 156 1.75 -16.16 -22.02
C THR A 156 2.16 -17.49 -21.37
N ASP A 157 3.36 -17.56 -20.81
CA ASP A 157 3.87 -18.75 -20.11
C ASP A 157 3.01 -19.10 -18.87
N ILE A 158 2.59 -18.09 -18.10
CA ILE A 158 1.65 -18.28 -16.97
C ILE A 158 0.31 -18.80 -17.47
N ALA A 159 -0.28 -18.17 -18.49
CA ALA A 159 -1.58 -18.59 -19.02
C ALA A 159 -1.54 -20.02 -19.60
N LYS A 160 -0.43 -20.39 -20.25
CA LYS A 160 -0.18 -21.76 -20.75
C LYS A 160 -0.16 -22.76 -19.58
N ASN A 161 0.60 -22.46 -18.53
CA ASN A 161 0.69 -23.31 -17.33
C ASN A 161 -0.65 -23.42 -16.59
N ASP A 162 -1.38 -22.32 -16.41
CA ASP A 162 -2.69 -22.32 -15.77
C ASP A 162 -3.71 -23.17 -16.55
N PHE A 163 -3.65 -23.11 -17.89
CA PHE A 163 -4.47 -23.93 -18.78
C PHE A 163 -4.11 -25.42 -18.65
N GLU A 164 -2.82 -25.75 -18.76
CA GLU A 164 -2.29 -27.10 -18.59
C GLU A 164 -2.65 -27.71 -17.24
N THR A 165 -2.46 -26.95 -16.16
CA THR A 165 -2.85 -27.34 -14.79
C THR A 165 -4.34 -27.62 -14.70
N MET A 166 -5.18 -26.82 -15.37
CA MET A 166 -6.63 -27.03 -15.36
C MET A 166 -7.04 -28.29 -16.13
N ILE A 167 -6.35 -28.62 -17.23
CA ILE A 167 -6.57 -29.87 -17.99
C ILE A 167 -6.32 -31.07 -17.07
N TYR A 168 -5.15 -31.14 -16.42
CA TYR A 168 -4.82 -32.24 -15.51
C TYR A 168 -5.80 -32.32 -14.34
N LYS A 169 -6.07 -31.19 -13.68
CA LYS A 169 -7.00 -31.16 -12.54
C LYS A 169 -8.40 -31.62 -12.93
N MET A 170 -8.92 -31.24 -14.10
CA MET A 170 -10.23 -31.71 -14.54
C MET A 170 -10.22 -33.20 -14.88
N LYS A 171 -9.20 -33.68 -15.59
CA LYS A 171 -9.03 -35.09 -15.99
C LYS A 171 -8.91 -36.00 -14.76
N ASP A 172 -8.11 -35.61 -13.77
CA ASP A 172 -7.96 -36.34 -12.51
C ASP A 172 -9.27 -36.38 -11.73
N TRP A 173 -9.97 -35.24 -11.63
CA TRP A 173 -11.25 -35.18 -10.95
C TRP A 173 -12.33 -36.04 -11.63
N LEU A 174 -12.40 -36.06 -12.96
CA LEU A 174 -13.36 -36.89 -13.69
C LEU A 174 -13.09 -38.39 -13.60
N ARG A 175 -11.85 -38.78 -13.30
CA ARG A 175 -11.41 -40.19 -13.17
C ARG A 175 -11.52 -40.73 -11.74
N GLU A 176 -11.77 -39.86 -10.77
CA GLU A 176 -11.96 -40.25 -9.38
C GLU A 176 -13.36 -40.87 -9.21
N GLU A 177 -13.42 -42.11 -8.73
CA GLU A 177 -14.65 -42.92 -8.60
C GLU A 177 -15.74 -42.19 -7.78
N ASP A 178 -15.34 -41.49 -6.71
CA ASP A 178 -16.24 -40.72 -5.85
C ASP A 178 -16.93 -39.56 -6.58
N ASN A 179 -16.37 -39.10 -7.71
CA ASN A 179 -16.91 -37.98 -8.49
C ASN A 179 -17.84 -38.41 -9.61
N GLU A 180 -17.76 -39.68 -10.04
CA GLU A 180 -18.52 -40.21 -11.17
C GLU A 180 -20.03 -39.95 -11.09
N PRO A 181 -20.71 -40.10 -9.94
CA PRO A 181 -22.16 -39.90 -9.89
C PRO A 181 -22.62 -38.45 -10.16
N PHE A 182 -21.71 -37.48 -10.13
CA PHE A 182 -22.02 -36.05 -10.26
C PHE A 182 -21.90 -35.51 -11.69
N VAL A 183 -21.54 -36.38 -12.63
CA VAL A 183 -21.46 -36.10 -14.07
C VAL A 183 -22.18 -37.21 -14.81
N LEU A 184 -22.89 -36.87 -15.90
CA LEU A 184 -23.47 -37.91 -16.74
C LEU A 184 -22.34 -38.70 -17.42
N GLU A 185 -22.43 -40.03 -17.47
CA GLU A 185 -21.34 -40.89 -17.98
C GLU A 185 -20.87 -40.48 -19.39
N GLN A 186 -21.81 -40.25 -20.31
CA GLN A 186 -21.51 -39.78 -21.67
C GLN A 186 -20.81 -38.41 -21.68
N GLU A 187 -21.21 -37.51 -20.79
CA GLU A 187 -20.61 -36.18 -20.65
C GLU A 187 -19.20 -36.28 -20.06
N ARG A 188 -19.01 -37.17 -19.07
CA ARG A 188 -17.71 -37.44 -18.45
C ARG A 188 -16.71 -37.96 -19.47
N GLU A 189 -17.10 -38.95 -20.28
CA GLU A 189 -16.25 -39.50 -21.34
C GLU A 189 -15.90 -38.44 -22.39
N ALA A 190 -16.90 -37.71 -22.89
CA ALA A 190 -16.69 -36.63 -23.86
C ALA A 190 -15.75 -35.54 -23.32
N GLN A 191 -15.86 -35.22 -22.03
CA GLN A 191 -15.02 -34.22 -21.39
C GLN A 191 -13.58 -34.72 -21.18
N ILE A 192 -13.38 -36.01 -20.87
CA ILE A 192 -12.04 -36.62 -20.80
C ILE A 192 -11.38 -36.60 -22.19
N GLU A 193 -12.12 -36.96 -23.23
CA GLU A 193 -11.64 -36.89 -24.62
C GLU A 193 -11.20 -35.46 -24.97
N LEU A 194 -12.05 -34.47 -24.67
CA LEU A 194 -11.74 -33.05 -24.89
C LEU A 194 -10.50 -32.59 -24.11
N MET A 195 -10.26 -33.11 -22.91
CA MET A 195 -9.04 -32.80 -22.15
C MET A 195 -7.79 -33.37 -22.84
N ASN A 196 -7.87 -34.57 -23.43
CA ASN A 196 -6.76 -35.12 -24.21
C ASN A 196 -6.53 -34.30 -25.49
N GLU A 197 -7.59 -33.91 -26.21
CA GLU A 197 -7.47 -33.06 -27.39
C GLU A 197 -6.82 -31.69 -27.05
N PHE A 198 -7.13 -31.12 -25.89
CA PHE A 198 -6.50 -29.89 -25.44
C PHE A 198 -5.06 -30.06 -24.97
N GLU A 199 -4.72 -31.22 -24.41
CA GLU A 199 -3.35 -31.61 -24.08
C GLU A 199 -2.51 -31.71 -25.37
N ASP A 200 -2.99 -32.43 -26.38
CA ASP A 200 -2.34 -32.53 -27.69
C ASP A 200 -2.22 -31.17 -28.37
N TRP A 201 -3.31 -30.39 -28.39
CA TRP A 201 -3.30 -29.03 -28.94
C TRP A 201 -2.26 -28.13 -28.27
N LEU A 202 -2.02 -28.28 -26.96
CA LEU A 202 -1.05 -27.46 -26.22
C LEU A 202 0.39 -27.63 -26.73
N TYR A 203 0.73 -28.83 -27.21
CA TYR A 203 2.06 -29.19 -27.68
C TYR A 203 2.22 -29.11 -29.21
N ASP A 204 1.12 -28.98 -29.96
CA ASP A 204 1.10 -28.79 -31.41
C ASP A 204 0.73 -27.34 -31.81
N GLU A 205 -0.48 -27.13 -32.34
CA GLU A 205 -0.96 -25.84 -32.86
C GLU A 205 -0.96 -24.74 -31.81
N GLY A 206 -1.18 -25.12 -30.55
CA GLY A 206 -1.27 -24.25 -29.41
C GLY A 206 0.07 -23.84 -28.84
N ASP A 207 1.22 -24.38 -29.26
CA ASP A 207 2.51 -24.14 -28.60
C ASP A 207 2.89 -22.64 -28.54
N ASN A 208 2.54 -21.90 -29.59
CA ASN A 208 2.84 -20.47 -29.75
C ASN A 208 1.57 -19.59 -29.76
N ALA A 209 0.47 -20.06 -29.18
CA ALA A 209 -0.76 -19.30 -29.10
C ALA A 209 -0.60 -18.05 -28.20
N PRO A 210 -1.31 -16.95 -28.48
CA PRO A 210 -1.28 -15.78 -27.60
C PRO A 210 -1.99 -16.07 -26.27
N PHE A 211 -1.56 -15.41 -25.19
CA PHE A 211 -2.10 -15.63 -23.84
C PHE A 211 -3.63 -15.60 -23.75
N THR A 212 -4.29 -14.78 -24.58
CA THR A 212 -5.76 -14.65 -24.60
C THR A 212 -6.45 -15.95 -24.97
N VAL A 213 -5.85 -16.76 -25.85
CA VAL A 213 -6.42 -18.05 -26.29
C VAL A 213 -6.35 -19.07 -25.16
N TYR A 214 -5.21 -19.16 -24.45
CA TYR A 214 -5.10 -20.01 -23.27
C TYR A 214 -6.09 -19.60 -22.18
N GLU A 215 -6.20 -18.30 -21.88
CA GLU A 215 -7.15 -17.80 -20.88
C GLU A 215 -8.60 -18.12 -21.24
N GLU A 216 -9.00 -17.98 -22.51
CA GLU A 216 -10.37 -18.25 -22.93
C GLU A 216 -10.70 -19.75 -22.81
N LYS A 217 -9.81 -20.61 -23.32
CA LYS A 217 -9.95 -22.07 -23.19
C LYS A 217 -9.98 -22.49 -21.72
N GLN A 218 -9.07 -21.97 -20.90
CA GLN A 218 -9.01 -22.22 -19.46
C GLN A 218 -10.31 -21.82 -18.76
N LYS A 219 -10.82 -20.59 -19.01
CA LYS A 219 -12.07 -20.11 -18.41
C LYS A 219 -13.26 -21.01 -18.77
N ASN A 220 -13.33 -21.50 -20.00
CA ASN A 220 -14.39 -22.38 -20.45
C ASN A 220 -14.35 -23.73 -19.71
N ILE A 221 -13.16 -24.32 -19.57
CA ILE A 221 -12.97 -25.58 -18.81
C ILE A 221 -13.29 -25.35 -17.34
N THR A 222 -12.74 -24.29 -16.72
CA THR A 222 -13.00 -23.98 -15.32
C THR A 222 -14.48 -23.79 -15.03
N LYS A 223 -15.24 -23.17 -15.94
CA LYS A 223 -16.69 -23.01 -15.76
C LYS A 223 -17.42 -24.35 -15.69
N GLN A 224 -17.05 -25.33 -16.53
CA GLN A 224 -17.64 -26.66 -16.50
C GLN A 224 -17.20 -27.45 -15.27
N PHE A 225 -15.90 -27.45 -14.97
CA PHE A 225 -15.35 -28.05 -13.77
C PHE A 225 -16.03 -27.54 -12.50
N ASP A 226 -16.19 -26.22 -12.38
CA ASP A 226 -16.87 -25.60 -11.25
C ASP A 226 -18.32 -26.06 -11.10
N ALA A 227 -19.02 -26.35 -12.20
CA ALA A 227 -20.39 -26.86 -12.14
C ALA A 227 -20.42 -28.26 -11.52
N TYR A 228 -19.56 -29.17 -11.98
CA TYR A 228 -19.47 -30.53 -11.44
C TYR A 228 -19.01 -30.53 -9.97
N ALA A 229 -17.95 -29.79 -9.66
CA ALA A 229 -17.44 -29.66 -8.31
C ALA A 229 -18.50 -29.07 -7.35
N LYS A 230 -19.29 -28.09 -7.80
CA LYS A 230 -20.40 -27.53 -7.00
C LYS A 230 -21.51 -28.54 -6.75
N ARG A 231 -21.81 -29.45 -7.68
CA ARG A 231 -22.80 -30.53 -7.46
C ARG A 231 -22.36 -31.45 -6.35
N LYS A 232 -21.11 -31.95 -6.42
CA LYS A 232 -20.51 -32.78 -5.36
C LYS A 232 -20.48 -32.06 -4.02
N ASP A 233 -19.92 -30.85 -3.97
CA ASP A 233 -19.83 -30.05 -2.74
C ASP A 233 -21.20 -29.79 -2.11
N SER A 234 -22.21 -29.51 -2.95
CA SER A 234 -23.59 -29.32 -2.50
C SER A 234 -24.20 -30.61 -1.97
N PHE A 235 -23.89 -31.77 -2.56
CA PHE A 235 -24.36 -33.06 -2.08
C PHE A 235 -23.73 -33.42 -0.73
N ASP A 236 -22.39 -33.32 -0.63
CA ASP A 236 -21.63 -33.70 0.56
C ASP A 236 -22.00 -32.85 1.79
N LYS A 237 -22.22 -31.55 1.58
CA LYS A 237 -22.57 -30.62 2.68
C LYS A 237 -24.05 -30.64 3.03
N ARG A 238 -24.93 -31.18 2.18
CA ARG A 238 -26.39 -31.11 2.36
C ARG A 238 -26.87 -31.74 3.68
N PRO A 239 -26.42 -32.93 4.11
CA PRO A 239 -26.90 -33.54 5.35
C PRO A 239 -26.66 -32.65 6.57
N GLU A 240 -25.44 -32.15 6.74
CA GLU A 240 -25.07 -31.25 7.85
C GLU A 240 -25.90 -29.96 7.81
N GLN A 241 -26.15 -29.42 6.61
CA GLN A 241 -26.98 -28.23 6.44
C GLN A 241 -28.43 -28.50 6.83
N ILE A 242 -29.02 -29.62 6.42
CA ILE A 242 -30.38 -30.02 6.77
C ILE A 242 -30.52 -30.11 8.29
N GLU A 243 -29.56 -30.74 8.97
CA GLU A 243 -29.56 -30.84 10.43
C GLU A 243 -29.52 -29.47 11.10
N LYS A 244 -28.66 -28.56 10.64
CA LYS A 244 -28.58 -27.19 11.15
C LYS A 244 -29.91 -26.45 11.00
N VAL A 245 -30.57 -26.60 9.84
CA VAL A 245 -31.89 -25.99 9.58
C VAL A 245 -32.93 -26.55 10.54
N LYS A 246 -33.06 -27.88 10.62
CA LYS A 246 -34.02 -28.55 11.52
C LYS A 246 -33.79 -28.16 12.98
N ALA A 247 -32.53 -28.15 13.44
CA ALA A 247 -32.18 -27.72 14.79
C ALA A 247 -32.54 -26.26 15.07
N SER A 248 -32.41 -25.38 14.07
CA SER A 248 -32.75 -23.96 14.20
C SER A 248 -34.26 -23.76 14.31
N LEU A 249 -35.04 -24.45 13.48
CA LEU A 249 -36.50 -24.44 13.55
C LEU A 249 -37.01 -24.99 14.88
N GLN A 250 -36.46 -26.12 15.36
CA GLN A 250 -36.81 -26.69 16.66
C GLN A 250 -36.51 -25.73 17.83
N LYS A 251 -35.33 -25.10 17.84
CA LYS A 251 -34.97 -24.09 18.84
C LYS A 251 -35.89 -22.87 18.80
N MET A 252 -36.33 -22.46 17.60
CA MET A 252 -37.25 -21.35 17.44
C MET A 252 -38.65 -21.71 17.94
N GLY A 253 -39.16 -22.88 17.56
CA GLY A 253 -40.46 -23.39 17.99
C GLY A 253 -40.56 -23.56 19.51
N THR A 254 -39.54 -24.11 20.17
CA THR A 254 -39.53 -24.25 21.64
C THR A 254 -39.58 -22.90 22.35
N LYS A 255 -38.84 -21.89 21.85
CA LYS A 255 -38.88 -20.53 22.43
C LYS A 255 -40.22 -19.83 22.19
N ILE A 256 -40.80 -19.98 21.00
CA ILE A 256 -42.12 -19.41 20.67
C ILE A 256 -43.19 -20.04 21.58
N GLY A 257 -43.17 -21.38 21.76
CA GLY A 257 -44.12 -22.07 22.66
C GLY A 257 -44.02 -21.59 24.11
N ALA A 258 -42.84 -21.20 24.57
CA ALA A 258 -42.62 -20.66 25.91
C ALA A 258 -42.99 -19.16 26.07
N TRP A 259 -43.32 -18.43 25.00
CA TRP A 259 -43.64 -16.99 25.08
C TRP A 259 -44.94 -16.70 25.82
N ASN A 260 -45.93 -17.61 25.76
CA ASN A 260 -47.19 -17.43 26.50
C ASN A 260 -46.95 -17.28 28.01
N GLU A 261 -45.97 -18.01 28.56
CA GLU A 261 -45.61 -17.94 29.98
C GLU A 261 -44.53 -16.89 30.27
N SER A 262 -43.48 -16.84 29.43
CA SER A 262 -42.31 -15.99 29.68
C SER A 262 -42.45 -14.54 29.22
N LYS A 263 -43.31 -14.27 28.22
CA LYS A 263 -43.44 -12.98 27.53
C LYS A 263 -44.90 -12.68 27.10
N PRO A 264 -45.85 -12.57 28.05
CA PRO A 264 -47.27 -12.36 27.75
C PRO A 264 -47.60 -11.00 27.10
N TRP A 265 -46.62 -10.09 26.97
CA TRP A 265 -46.78 -8.80 26.29
C TRP A 265 -46.50 -8.85 24.78
N ILE A 266 -46.05 -10.00 24.26
CA ILE A 266 -46.01 -10.24 22.82
C ILE A 266 -47.45 -10.56 22.38
N THR A 267 -47.93 -9.90 21.34
CA THR A 267 -49.31 -10.13 20.89
C THR A 267 -49.45 -11.51 20.24
N GLU A 268 -50.63 -12.12 20.38
CA GLU A 268 -50.94 -13.38 19.72
C GLU A 268 -50.85 -13.25 18.20
N GLU A 269 -51.23 -12.10 17.64
CA GLU A 269 -51.11 -11.80 16.20
C GLU A 269 -49.65 -11.80 15.71
N GLU A 270 -48.73 -11.16 16.44
CA GLU A 270 -47.29 -11.18 16.11
C GLU A 270 -46.70 -12.58 16.19
N THR A 271 -47.14 -13.37 17.18
CA THR A 271 -46.70 -14.76 17.35
C THR A 271 -47.24 -15.66 16.23
N LYS A 272 -48.49 -15.44 15.84
CA LYS A 272 -49.14 -16.17 14.75
C LYS A 272 -48.49 -15.87 13.39
N ASP A 273 -48.22 -14.61 13.07
CA ASP A 273 -47.51 -14.22 11.82
C ASP A 273 -46.12 -14.87 11.73
N LEU A 274 -45.40 -14.97 12.85
CA LEU A 274 -44.11 -15.66 12.88
C LEU A 274 -44.27 -17.18 12.68
N LEU A 275 -45.26 -17.81 13.31
CA LEU A 275 -45.54 -19.23 13.15
C LEU A 275 -45.98 -19.58 11.73
N GLU A 276 -46.78 -18.73 11.09
CA GLU A 276 -47.16 -18.88 9.68
C GLU A 276 -45.92 -18.84 8.77
N LYS A 277 -45.01 -17.88 8.97
CA LYS A 277 -43.75 -17.82 8.20
C LYS A 277 -42.82 -19.01 8.45
N VAL A 278 -42.79 -19.52 9.68
CA VAL A 278 -42.04 -20.75 10.02
C VAL A 278 -42.65 -21.96 9.30
N ALA A 279 -43.98 -22.08 9.30
CA ALA A 279 -44.70 -23.16 8.64
C ALA A 279 -44.56 -23.10 7.11
N GLU A 280 -44.66 -21.91 6.50
CA GLU A 280 -44.41 -21.70 5.07
C GLU A 280 -42.99 -22.12 4.68
N PHE A 281 -41.98 -21.74 5.49
CA PHE A 281 -40.61 -22.15 5.26
C PHE A 281 -40.42 -23.65 5.42
N GLN A 282 -41.03 -24.27 6.44
CA GLN A 282 -40.93 -25.70 6.66
C GLN A 282 -41.57 -26.48 5.50
N ALA A 283 -42.75 -26.08 5.03
CA ALA A 283 -43.40 -26.67 3.87
C ALA A 283 -42.55 -26.53 2.60
N TRP A 284 -41.96 -25.35 2.36
CA TRP A 284 -41.02 -25.15 1.25
C TRP A 284 -39.78 -26.04 1.39
N PHE A 285 -39.22 -26.13 2.59
CA PHE A 285 -38.02 -26.90 2.88
C PHE A 285 -38.25 -28.39 2.64
N ASP A 286 -39.33 -28.95 3.19
CA ASP A 286 -39.68 -30.36 3.03
C ASP A 286 -39.99 -30.69 1.56
N ASN A 287 -40.77 -29.85 0.85
CA ASN A 287 -41.01 -30.02 -0.59
C ASN A 287 -39.71 -29.95 -1.41
N SER A 288 -38.81 -29.02 -1.08
CA SER A 288 -37.51 -28.90 -1.77
C SER A 288 -36.62 -30.13 -1.55
N LEU A 289 -36.70 -30.77 -0.39
CA LEU A 289 -35.98 -32.02 -0.12
C LEU A 289 -36.58 -33.20 -0.88
N GLU A 290 -37.91 -33.31 -0.91
CA GLU A 290 -38.59 -34.36 -1.70
C GLU A 290 -38.32 -34.23 -3.20
N GLU A 291 -38.30 -33.02 -3.75
CA GLU A 291 -37.90 -32.76 -5.13
C GLU A 291 -36.42 -33.11 -5.36
N GLN A 292 -35.56 -32.77 -4.39
CA GLN A 292 -34.13 -33.06 -4.48
C GLN A 292 -33.81 -34.56 -4.41
N ASP A 293 -34.56 -35.34 -3.65
CA ASP A 293 -34.35 -36.79 -3.50
C ASP A 293 -34.76 -37.58 -4.75
N LYS A 294 -35.64 -37.01 -5.59
CA LYS A 294 -36.04 -37.58 -6.89
C LYS A 294 -35.02 -37.28 -7.99
N LEU A 295 -34.16 -36.29 -7.78
CA LEU A 295 -33.22 -35.80 -8.78
C LEU A 295 -31.97 -36.67 -8.84
N ALA A 296 -31.46 -36.93 -10.05
CA ALA A 296 -30.19 -37.64 -10.20
C ALA A 296 -29.01 -36.77 -9.71
N LYS A 297 -27.95 -37.39 -9.21
CA LYS A 297 -26.79 -36.68 -8.64
C LYS A 297 -26.02 -35.83 -9.66
N HIS A 298 -26.11 -36.18 -10.94
CA HIS A 298 -25.48 -35.42 -12.04
C HIS A 298 -26.30 -34.22 -12.50
N GLU A 299 -27.52 -34.05 -12.01
CA GLU A 299 -28.36 -32.89 -12.33
C GLU A 299 -28.14 -31.77 -11.30
N ASP A 300 -28.43 -30.52 -11.71
CA ASP A 300 -28.24 -29.37 -10.84
C ASP A 300 -29.20 -29.41 -9.64
N PRO A 301 -28.71 -29.23 -8.40
CA PRO A 301 -29.55 -29.36 -7.22
C PRO A 301 -30.65 -28.30 -7.18
N VAL A 302 -31.88 -28.75 -6.94
CA VAL A 302 -33.05 -27.89 -6.69
C VAL A 302 -32.90 -27.19 -5.33
N TYR A 303 -32.47 -27.94 -4.31
CA TYR A 303 -32.21 -27.37 -2.99
C TYR A 303 -30.84 -26.66 -2.96
N LYS A 304 -30.86 -25.34 -2.95
CA LYS A 304 -29.66 -24.50 -2.82
C LYS A 304 -29.50 -23.99 -1.40
N HIS A 305 -28.41 -24.35 -0.74
CA HIS A 305 -28.09 -23.93 0.62
C HIS A 305 -28.22 -22.41 0.83
N GLY A 306 -27.68 -21.63 -0.11
CA GLY A 306 -27.70 -20.17 -0.02
C GLY A 306 -29.12 -19.58 0.01
N GLU A 307 -30.10 -20.24 -0.59
CA GLU A 307 -31.50 -19.82 -0.53
C GLU A 307 -32.13 -20.17 0.83
N SER A 308 -31.90 -21.40 1.31
CA SER A 308 -32.36 -21.84 2.64
C SER A 308 -31.84 -20.93 3.76
N VAL A 309 -30.54 -20.59 3.72
CA VAL A 309 -29.93 -19.67 4.69
C VAL A 309 -30.55 -18.26 4.62
N LYS A 310 -30.86 -17.74 3.42
CA LYS A 310 -31.50 -16.43 3.27
C LYS A 310 -32.90 -16.43 3.88
N LYS A 311 -33.69 -17.48 3.60
CA LYS A 311 -35.05 -17.64 4.14
C LYS A 311 -35.05 -17.77 5.67
N ILE A 312 -34.19 -18.62 6.23
CA ILE A 312 -34.05 -18.77 7.69
C ILE A 312 -33.59 -17.47 8.34
N LYS A 313 -32.63 -16.74 7.76
CA LYS A 313 -32.19 -15.45 8.29
C LYS A 313 -33.30 -14.41 8.32
N ALA A 314 -34.22 -14.43 7.36
CA ALA A 314 -35.37 -13.53 7.36
C ALA A 314 -36.31 -13.84 8.54
N ILE A 315 -36.56 -15.13 8.79
CA ILE A 315 -37.37 -15.60 9.92
C ILE A 315 -36.67 -15.31 11.26
N ASP A 316 -35.37 -15.59 11.37
CA ASP A 316 -34.60 -15.34 12.59
C ASP A 316 -34.59 -13.85 12.94
N LYS A 317 -34.51 -12.93 11.97
CA LYS A 317 -34.65 -11.50 12.24
C LYS A 317 -36.01 -11.14 12.86
N LEU A 318 -37.11 -11.71 12.35
CA LEU A 318 -38.44 -11.51 12.91
C LEU A 318 -38.54 -12.11 14.32
N PHE A 319 -38.04 -13.34 14.48
CA PHE A 319 -37.96 -14.02 15.77
C PHE A 319 -37.17 -13.19 16.80
N GLN A 320 -35.99 -12.69 16.47
CA GLN A 320 -35.19 -11.86 17.39
C GLN A 320 -35.87 -10.54 17.72
N LYS A 321 -36.58 -9.92 16.77
CA LYS A 321 -37.34 -8.69 17.01
C LYS A 321 -38.42 -8.90 18.08
N LEU A 322 -39.17 -10.00 17.98
CA LEU A 322 -40.19 -10.35 18.96
C LEU A 322 -39.57 -10.84 20.28
N ASN A 323 -38.53 -11.68 20.20
CA ASN A 323 -37.83 -12.19 21.37
C ASN A 323 -37.20 -11.07 22.21
N ASN A 324 -36.73 -9.98 21.60
CA ASN A 324 -36.11 -8.86 22.31
C ASN A 324 -37.10 -7.75 22.69
N LYS A 325 -38.40 -7.93 22.43
CA LYS A 325 -39.45 -6.98 22.83
C LYS A 325 -39.51 -6.93 24.36
N LYS A 326 -39.20 -5.76 24.93
CA LYS A 326 -39.21 -5.55 26.39
C LYS A 326 -40.65 -5.49 26.92
N LYS A 327 -40.83 -5.88 28.18
CA LYS A 327 -42.08 -5.70 28.92
C LYS A 327 -42.49 -4.22 28.88
N PRO A 328 -43.75 -3.88 28.55
CA PRO A 328 -44.24 -2.51 28.62
C PRO A 328 -43.99 -1.92 30.01
N ALA A 329 -43.44 -0.71 30.06
CA ALA A 329 -43.25 -0.03 31.34
C ALA A 329 -44.62 0.23 31.98
N PRO A 330 -44.76 0.01 33.30
CA PRO A 330 -46.01 0.34 33.98
C PRO A 330 -46.33 1.82 33.79
N PRO A 331 -47.61 2.20 33.63
CA PRO A 331 -47.98 3.60 33.45
C PRO A 331 -47.45 4.43 34.61
N LYS A 332 -46.72 5.51 34.31
CA LYS A 332 -46.34 6.52 35.31
C LYS A 332 -47.63 7.13 35.85
N GLU A 333 -47.93 6.88 37.11
CA GLU A 333 -48.98 7.62 37.82
C GLU A 333 -48.67 9.12 37.76
N GLU A 334 -49.67 9.90 37.34
CA GLU A 334 -49.65 11.36 37.34
C GLU A 334 -49.48 11.86 38.78
N LYS A 335 -48.36 12.52 39.05
CA LYS A 335 -48.21 13.32 40.27
C LYS A 335 -49.12 14.55 40.19
N LYS A 336 -49.99 14.72 41.18
CA LYS A 336 -50.62 16.00 41.57
C LYS A 336 -50.50 16.18 43.10
N PRO A 337 -50.59 17.42 43.63
CA PRO A 337 -49.45 18.06 44.30
C PRO A 337 -49.67 18.34 45.80
N GLU A 338 -48.53 18.43 46.51
CA GLU A 338 -48.14 19.43 47.54
C GLU A 338 -48.99 19.64 48.80
N GLU A 339 -48.37 19.47 49.97
CA GLU A 339 -48.21 20.57 50.94
C GLU A 339 -47.03 20.31 51.91
N GLU A 340 -46.05 21.23 51.88
CA GLU A 340 -44.96 21.42 52.85
C GLU A 340 -45.51 21.96 54.19
N GLN A 341 -44.87 21.74 55.34
CA GLN A 341 -43.80 22.59 55.92
C GLN A 341 -43.41 22.06 57.34
N PRO A 342 -42.36 22.56 58.04
CA PRO A 342 -40.97 22.81 57.62
C PRO A 342 -39.86 22.44 58.68
N ALA A 343 -38.59 22.40 58.21
CA ALA A 343 -37.26 22.72 58.81
C ALA A 343 -36.86 22.30 60.26
N SER A 344 -35.62 21.91 60.65
CA SER A 344 -34.25 22.17 60.16
C SER A 344 -33.20 21.21 60.79
N GLU A 345 -32.09 20.99 60.06
CA GLU A 345 -30.67 20.65 60.41
C GLU A 345 -30.34 19.41 61.29
N ASP A 346 -29.63 18.37 60.80
CA ASP A 346 -28.25 18.18 60.29
C ASP A 346 -27.25 17.70 61.37
N ALA A 347 -26.73 16.47 61.21
CA ALA A 347 -25.34 16.06 61.49
C ALA A 347 -25.15 14.53 61.33
N GLU A 348 -24.17 14.17 60.50
CA GLU A 348 -23.64 12.83 60.22
C GLU A 348 -23.16 12.05 61.46
N LYS A 349 -23.29 10.70 61.44
CA LYS A 349 -22.15 9.75 61.41
C LYS A 349 -22.55 8.27 61.60
N GLN A 350 -21.86 7.42 60.83
CA GLN A 350 -21.37 6.06 61.13
C GLN A 350 -22.41 4.97 61.41
N GLU A 351 -22.21 3.67 61.13
CA GLU A 351 -21.10 2.86 60.62
C GLU A 351 -21.73 1.51 60.24
N GLU A 352 -21.28 0.89 59.15
CA GLU A 352 -21.38 -0.56 58.99
C GLU A 352 -19.95 -1.11 59.13
N GLN A 353 -19.65 -1.64 60.32
CA GLN A 353 -18.48 -2.48 60.58
C GLN A 353 -18.94 -3.93 60.68
N LYS A 354 -18.26 -4.84 59.96
CA LYS A 354 -17.48 -5.96 60.51
C LYS A 354 -16.84 -6.70 59.32
N ALA A 355 -15.54 -6.58 59.07
CA ALA A 355 -14.41 -7.26 59.73
C ALA A 355 -14.49 -8.79 59.53
N GLU A 356 -13.44 -9.53 59.20
CA GLU A 356 -11.98 -9.39 59.37
C GLU A 356 -11.39 -10.65 58.65
N SER A 357 -10.11 -10.90 58.38
CA SER A 357 -8.79 -10.39 58.73
C SER A 357 -7.85 -11.09 57.73
N GLY A 358 -6.84 -10.47 57.12
CA GLY A 358 -5.55 -10.10 57.72
C GLY A 358 -4.47 -11.06 57.18
N SER A 359 -3.67 -10.64 56.18
CA SER A 359 -2.30 -10.07 56.32
C SER A 359 -1.25 -11.19 56.51
N GLU A 360 -0.08 -11.22 55.86
CA GLU A 360 0.94 -10.17 55.83
C GLU A 360 1.85 -10.24 54.59
N ASN A 361 2.32 -9.06 54.21
CA ASN A 361 3.51 -8.77 53.40
C ASN A 361 4.56 -8.18 54.37
N PRO A 362 5.87 -8.15 54.05
CA PRO A 362 6.47 -6.87 53.63
C PRO A 362 7.59 -7.06 52.56
N SER A 363 7.71 -6.22 51.51
CA SER A 363 8.35 -4.87 51.43
C SER A 363 9.79 -4.82 51.98
N ALA A 364 10.83 -4.26 51.36
CA ALA A 364 10.95 -3.21 50.35
C ALA A 364 12.35 -3.16 49.67
N GLU A 365 12.39 -2.49 48.51
CA GLU A 365 13.45 -1.63 47.91
C GLU A 365 14.89 -2.12 47.63
N GLY A 366 15.39 -1.76 46.42
CA GLY A 366 16.80 -1.41 46.20
C GLY A 366 17.44 -1.85 44.87
N GLU A 367 17.45 -0.93 43.89
CA GLU A 367 18.36 -0.70 42.73
C GLU A 367 19.40 -1.71 42.17
N GLN A 368 19.58 -1.55 40.85
CA GLN A 368 20.78 -1.71 39.98
C GLN A 368 21.12 -3.03 39.25
N SER A 369 21.04 -2.91 37.90
CA SER A 369 22.06 -3.23 36.87
C SER A 369 22.56 -4.66 36.66
N GLN A 370 22.33 -5.18 35.44
CA GLN A 370 23.29 -5.79 34.47
C GLN A 370 22.47 -6.59 33.42
N GLN A 371 22.29 -6.11 32.18
CA GLN A 371 23.15 -6.27 31.01
C GLN A 371 23.30 -7.72 30.49
N SER A 372 22.67 -7.99 29.34
CA SER A 372 23.16 -8.85 28.24
C SER A 372 22.29 -8.54 27.01
N GLU A 373 22.59 -7.48 26.27
CA GLU A 373 23.39 -7.50 25.03
C GLU A 373 23.07 -8.65 24.08
N GLN A 374 22.21 -8.35 23.11
CA GLN A 374 22.03 -9.08 21.86
C GLN A 374 22.52 -8.15 20.74
N SER A 375 23.73 -8.40 20.22
CA SER A 375 24.29 -7.72 19.06
C SER A 375 25.04 -8.71 18.16
N GLN A 376 24.47 -8.92 16.98
CA GLN A 376 25.07 -9.02 15.64
C GLN A 376 26.56 -9.34 15.47
N GLN A 377 26.84 -10.43 14.75
CA GLN A 377 27.90 -10.59 13.72
C GLN A 377 27.26 -11.47 12.61
N SER A 378 27.13 -11.12 11.33
CA SER A 378 28.08 -10.65 10.31
C SER A 378 29.26 -11.59 10.10
N GLU A 379 29.06 -12.63 9.28
CA GLU A 379 30.14 -13.35 8.60
C GLU A 379 29.95 -13.28 7.08
N GLU A 380 31.04 -12.91 6.43
CA GLU A 380 31.32 -12.81 5.01
C GLU A 380 31.77 -14.20 4.49
N PRO A 381 31.41 -14.63 3.27
CA PRO A 381 31.85 -15.93 2.75
C PRO A 381 33.23 -15.83 2.09
N SER A 382 34.15 -16.68 2.57
CA SER A 382 35.48 -16.89 1.98
C SER A 382 35.42 -17.68 0.67
N GLN A 383 36.20 -17.24 -0.32
CA GLN A 383 36.52 -17.95 -1.56
C GLN A 383 37.65 -18.96 -1.34
N GLN A 384 37.51 -20.18 -1.88
CA GLN A 384 38.50 -21.18 -2.35
C GLN A 384 37.77 -22.55 -2.33
N GLN A 385 37.78 -23.46 -3.31
CA GLN A 385 38.59 -23.73 -4.50
C GLN A 385 37.73 -24.55 -5.48
N GLN A 386 37.94 -24.36 -6.79
CA GLN A 386 37.62 -25.32 -7.84
C GLN A 386 38.81 -26.25 -8.00
N GLU A 387 38.60 -27.57 -8.00
CA GLU A 387 39.29 -28.53 -8.86
C GLU A 387 38.60 -29.90 -8.82
N ASP A 388 38.65 -30.59 -9.97
CA ASP A 388 38.29 -31.98 -10.25
C ASP A 388 36.81 -32.43 -10.28
N SER A 389 36.25 -32.50 -11.49
CA SER A 389 35.95 -33.80 -12.14
C SER A 389 35.37 -33.59 -13.54
N LYS A 390 36.21 -33.75 -14.55
CA LYS A 390 35.82 -33.94 -15.96
C LYS A 390 36.63 -35.10 -16.52
N LYS A 391 36.08 -36.32 -16.45
CA LYS A 391 36.45 -37.45 -17.31
C LYS A 391 35.50 -38.62 -17.05
N GLU A 392 34.44 -38.73 -17.86
CA GLU A 392 33.79 -39.99 -18.21
C GLU A 392 32.77 -39.68 -19.31
N GLU A 393 33.22 -39.77 -20.56
CA GLU A 393 32.41 -40.07 -21.75
C GLU A 393 33.34 -40.06 -22.97
N GLU A 394 34.05 -41.16 -23.19
CA GLU A 394 34.50 -41.55 -24.53
C GLU A 394 34.98 -43.01 -24.49
N GLN A 395 34.05 -43.95 -24.74
CA GLN A 395 34.38 -45.28 -25.21
C GLN A 395 33.11 -45.91 -25.80
N THR A 396 32.90 -45.71 -27.10
CA THR A 396 32.24 -46.67 -28.02
C THR A 396 32.28 -46.12 -29.46
N SER A 397 33.27 -46.60 -30.24
CA SER A 397 33.25 -46.87 -31.69
C SER A 397 34.70 -47.16 -32.10
N GLU A 398 35.09 -48.42 -32.26
CA GLU A 398 35.05 -49.22 -33.50
C GLU A 398 36.15 -48.88 -34.52
N ASP A 399 36.92 -49.93 -34.82
CA ASP A 399 37.60 -50.26 -36.08
C ASP A 399 38.95 -49.62 -36.48
N LEU A 400 39.86 -50.55 -36.83
CA LEU A 400 41.17 -50.48 -37.50
C LEU A 400 42.45 -50.25 -36.67
#